data_AF-B8KW99-F1
#
_entry.id   AF-B8KW99-F1
#
_cell.length_a   1.000
_cell.length_b   1.000
_cell.length_c   1.000
_cell.angle_alpha   90.00
_cell.angle_beta   90.00
_cell.angle_gamma   90.00
#
_symmetry.space_group_name_H-M   'P 1'
#
loop_
_entity.id
_entity.type
_entity.pdbx_description
1 polymer ?
#
loop_
_entity_poly.entity_id
_entity_poly.type
_entity_poly.pdbx_seq_one_letter_code
_entity_poly.pdbx_strand_id
1 'polypeptide(L)'
;MFEACIQGLSDAGLPSPREAYFEACTAASPKADYPWSHPAVYLAGRDSDWFFLGNNPERTTWPVFRKHYERYVLKALQGEILTVPDRAAITGPDSTSSMTVEERKEALDKLRRETGL
;
A
#
# COMPACT_ATOMS: atom_id res chain seq x y z
N MET A 1 17.26 29.16 1.45
CA MET A 1 17.09 28.49 0.14
C MET A 1 16.23 27.24 0.31
N PHE A 2 15.00 27.39 0.83
CA PHE A 2 14.04 26.29 1.05
C PHE A 2 12.65 26.62 0.50
N GLU A 3 12.24 27.88 0.54
CA GLU A 3 10.90 28.32 0.09
C GLU A 3 10.65 28.14 -1.40
N ALA A 4 11.61 28.44 -2.28
CA ALA A 4 11.42 28.29 -3.73
C ALA A 4 11.20 26.83 -4.16
N CYS A 5 11.82 25.87 -3.49
CA CYS A 5 11.59 24.45 -3.74
C CYS A 5 10.19 24.02 -3.28
N ILE A 6 9.74 24.52 -2.12
CA ILE A 6 8.40 24.22 -1.59
C ILE A 6 7.31 24.79 -2.50
N GLN A 7 7.51 26.01 -3.04
CA GLN A 7 6.58 26.61 -3.99
C GLN A 7 6.42 25.74 -5.26
N GLY A 8 7.53 25.24 -5.82
CA GLY A 8 7.51 24.38 -7.01
C GLY A 8 6.89 22.99 -6.78
N LEU A 9 6.89 22.49 -5.54
CA LEU A 9 6.16 21.27 -5.15
C LEU A 9 4.65 21.51 -5.18
N SER A 10 4.19 22.61 -4.58
CA SER A 10 2.78 22.98 -4.55
C SER A 10 2.20 23.18 -5.95
N ASP A 11 2.95 23.85 -6.85
CA ASP A 11 2.53 24.05 -8.25
C ASP A 11 2.41 22.73 -9.03
N ALA A 12 3.19 21.71 -8.65
CA ALA A 12 3.13 20.36 -9.19
C ALA A 12 2.09 19.46 -8.49
N GLY A 13 1.33 19.99 -7.53
CA GLY A 13 0.34 19.23 -6.74
C GLY A 13 0.97 18.26 -5.74
N LEU A 14 2.26 18.41 -5.41
CA LEU A 14 2.97 17.57 -4.46
C LEU A 14 2.90 18.18 -3.05
N PRO A 15 2.44 17.44 -2.03
CA PRO A 15 2.46 17.93 -0.65
C PRO A 15 3.89 18.12 -0.15
N SER A 16 4.06 18.90 0.92
CA SER A 16 5.38 19.01 1.55
C SER A 16 5.81 17.63 2.11
N PRO A 17 7.12 17.36 2.24
CA PRO A 17 7.60 16.08 2.77
C PRO A 17 7.04 15.74 4.16
N ARG A 18 6.78 16.75 5.00
CA ARG A 18 6.20 16.57 6.34
C ARG A 18 4.73 16.15 6.24
N GLU A 19 3.93 16.85 5.44
CA GLU A 19 2.52 16.52 5.23
C GLU A 19 2.36 15.13 4.62
N ALA A 20 3.16 14.81 3.59
CA ALA A 20 3.20 13.49 2.96
C ALA A 20 3.49 12.38 3.98
N TYR A 21 4.44 12.62 4.90
CA TYR A 21 4.76 11.66 5.95
C TYR A 21 3.62 11.47 6.94
N PHE A 22 3.00 12.57 7.40
CA PHE A 22 1.83 12.49 8.29
C PHE A 22 0.67 11.73 7.64
N GLU A 23 0.40 12.01 6.37
CA GLU A 23 -0.61 11.30 5.59
C GLU A 23 -0.30 9.80 5.51
N ALA A 24 0.94 9.43 5.18
CA ALA A 24 1.38 8.04 5.11
C ALA A 24 1.18 7.29 6.45
N CYS A 25 1.53 7.92 7.57
CA CYS A 25 1.36 7.35 8.92
C CYS A 25 -0.11 7.25 9.36
N THR A 26 -0.96 8.19 8.95
CA THR A 26 -2.36 8.29 9.40
C THR A 26 -3.38 7.64 8.45
N ALA A 27 -2.98 7.31 7.22
CA ALA A 27 -3.88 6.74 6.22
C ALA A 27 -4.56 5.45 6.72
N ALA A 28 -5.87 5.36 6.54
CA ALA A 28 -6.63 4.17 6.90
C ALA A 28 -6.27 2.98 6.00
N SER A 29 -6.46 1.76 6.51
CA SER A 29 -6.40 0.56 5.68
C SER A 29 -7.77 0.30 5.04
N PRO A 30 -7.83 -0.16 3.77
CA PRO A 30 -6.73 -0.55 2.90
C PRO A 30 -6.00 0.65 2.28
N LYS A 31 -4.66 0.63 2.27
CA LYS A 31 -3.85 1.76 1.75
C LYS A 31 -4.05 2.01 0.24
N ALA A 32 -4.49 1.01 -0.53
CA ALA A 32 -4.74 1.17 -1.96
C ALA A 32 -5.98 2.05 -2.26
N ASP A 33 -6.99 2.01 -1.37
CA ASP A 33 -8.26 2.70 -1.55
C ASP A 33 -8.28 4.09 -0.88
N TYR A 34 -7.18 4.45 -0.22
CA TYR A 34 -7.06 5.73 0.47
C TYR A 34 -6.93 6.88 -0.54
N PRO A 35 -7.65 8.01 -0.35
CA PRO A 35 -7.59 9.15 -1.26
C PRO A 35 -6.29 9.93 -1.06
N TRP A 36 -5.19 9.41 -1.60
CA TRP A 36 -3.87 10.02 -1.47
C TRP A 36 -3.82 11.40 -2.11
N SER A 37 -3.22 12.37 -1.41
CA SER A 37 -2.96 13.72 -1.94
C SER A 37 -2.15 13.66 -3.24
N HIS A 38 -1.21 12.72 -3.33
CA HIS A 38 -0.46 12.45 -4.54
C HIS A 38 0.02 10.99 -4.58
N PRO A 39 0.08 10.32 -5.76
CA PRO A 39 0.60 8.95 -5.88
C PRO A 39 2.02 8.76 -5.33
N ALA A 40 2.84 9.82 -5.35
CA ALA A 40 4.17 9.82 -4.73
C ALA A 40 4.14 9.50 -3.24
N VAL A 41 3.11 9.94 -2.51
CA VAL A 41 2.93 9.66 -1.08
C VAL A 41 2.70 8.17 -0.86
N TYR A 42 1.78 7.58 -1.62
CA TYR A 42 1.52 6.14 -1.57
C TYR A 42 2.77 5.32 -1.87
N LEU A 43 3.46 5.63 -2.97
CA LEU A 43 4.65 4.88 -3.40
C LEU A 43 5.79 5.01 -2.40
N ALA A 44 5.99 6.21 -1.83
CA ALA A 44 6.97 6.43 -0.77
C ALA A 44 6.64 5.62 0.48
N GLY A 45 5.37 5.63 0.91
CA GLY A 45 4.96 4.88 2.09
C GLY A 45 5.01 3.36 1.89
N ARG A 46 4.65 2.86 0.70
CA ARG A 46 4.79 1.45 0.32
C ARG A 46 6.25 0.99 0.40
N ASP A 47 7.15 1.75 -0.22
CA ASP A 47 8.58 1.43 -0.23
C ASP A 47 9.24 1.60 1.15
N SER A 48 8.61 2.37 2.04
CA SER A 48 9.03 2.54 3.43
C SER A 48 8.45 1.50 4.38
N ASP A 49 7.61 0.58 3.89
CA ASP A 49 6.84 -0.39 4.67
C ASP A 49 5.80 0.24 5.63
N TRP A 50 4.52 -0.01 5.37
CA TRP A 50 3.41 0.50 6.17
C TRP A 50 3.44 0.03 7.63
N PHE A 51 3.89 -1.21 7.88
CA PHE A 51 4.05 -1.72 9.24
C PHE A 51 5.19 -1.00 9.95
N PHE A 52 6.31 -0.79 9.26
CA PHE A 52 7.43 -0.04 9.80
C PHE A 52 7.03 1.40 10.17
N LEU A 53 6.34 2.10 9.27
CA LEU A 53 5.84 3.46 9.51
C LEU A 53 4.84 3.55 10.66
N GLY A 54 3.97 2.55 10.84
CA GLY A 54 2.94 2.54 11.87
C GLY A 54 3.43 2.14 13.26
N ASN A 55 4.51 1.34 13.35
CA ASN A 55 4.95 0.73 14.62
C ASN A 55 6.25 1.30 15.18
N ASN A 56 6.91 2.24 14.49
CA ASN A 56 8.17 2.81 14.91
C ASN A 56 8.07 4.33 15.12
N PRO A 57 8.90 4.92 16.00
CA PRO A 57 8.89 6.35 16.24
C PRO A 57 9.39 7.14 15.02
N GLU A 58 8.89 8.36 14.89
CA GLU A 58 9.20 9.30 13.80
C GLU A 58 10.72 9.47 13.57
N ARG A 59 11.53 9.52 14.63
CA ARG A 59 12.98 9.68 14.53
C ARG A 59 13.63 8.60 13.65
N THR A 60 13.06 7.40 13.63
CA THR A 60 13.58 6.25 12.87
C THR A 60 12.95 6.16 11.48
N THR A 61 11.64 6.41 11.39
CA THR A 61 10.86 6.26 10.15
C THR A 61 11.00 7.44 9.20
N TRP A 62 11.09 8.67 9.73
CA TRP A 62 11.22 9.91 8.96
C TRP A 62 12.35 9.91 7.92
N PRO A 63 13.61 9.60 8.25
CA PRO A 63 14.69 9.64 7.27
C PRO A 63 14.50 8.61 6.15
N VAL A 64 13.90 7.45 6.45
CA VAL A 64 13.59 6.41 5.47
C VAL A 64 12.52 6.92 4.51
N PHE A 65 11.37 7.35 5.05
CA PHE A 65 10.26 7.87 4.25
C PHE A 65 10.68 9.05 3.39
N ARG A 66 11.38 10.02 3.98
CA ARG A 66 11.83 11.23 3.28
C ARG A 66 12.67 10.89 2.06
N LYS A 67 13.61 9.94 2.19
CA LYS A 67 14.45 9.50 1.07
C LYS A 67 13.61 8.89 -0.07
N HIS A 68 12.62 8.07 0.25
CA HIS A 68 11.72 7.50 -0.75
C HIS A 68 10.84 8.58 -1.39
N TYR A 69 10.29 9.50 -0.59
CA TYR A 69 9.44 10.59 -1.08
C TYR A 69 10.20 11.53 -2.02
N GLU A 70 11.40 11.98 -1.64
CA GLU A 70 12.25 12.83 -2.49
C GLU A 70 12.56 12.16 -3.84
N ARG A 71 12.79 10.84 -3.85
CA ARG A 71 12.98 10.07 -5.09
C ARG A 71 11.75 10.09 -5.99
N TYR A 72 10.55 9.94 -5.42
CA TYR A 72 9.31 9.97 -6.20
C TYR A 72 8.90 11.37 -6.65
N VAL A 73 9.19 12.40 -5.84
CA VAL A 73 9.07 13.80 -6.24
C VAL A 73 9.92 14.08 -7.47
N LEU A 74 11.20 13.66 -7.48
CA LEU A 74 12.08 13.86 -8.63
C LEU A 74 11.54 13.18 -9.89
N LYS A 75 11.01 11.95 -9.76
CA LYS A 75 10.37 11.23 -10.87
C LYS A 75 9.13 11.96 -11.40
N ALA A 76 8.26 12.42 -10.51
CA ALA A 76 7.08 13.20 -10.88
C ALA A 76 7.46 14.51 -11.57
N LEU A 77 8.47 15.23 -11.07
CA LEU A 77 8.98 16.47 -11.68
C LEU A 77 9.65 16.24 -13.05
N GLN A 78 10.16 15.03 -13.31
CA GLN A 78 10.65 14.61 -14.63
C GLN A 78 9.52 14.25 -15.60
N GLY A 79 8.25 14.28 -15.15
CA GLY A 79 7.08 13.93 -15.96
C GLY A 79 6.74 12.44 -15.95
N GLU A 80 7.31 11.63 -15.05
CA GLU A 80 6.93 10.23 -14.89
C GLU A 80 5.52 10.12 -14.29
N ILE A 81 4.64 9.34 -14.93
CA ILE A 81 3.29 9.11 -14.43
C ILE A 81 3.34 8.07 -13.32
N LEU A 82 3.18 8.53 -12.08
CA LEU A 82 3.10 7.67 -10.91
C LEU A 82 1.67 7.13 -10.76
N THR A 83 1.54 5.81 -10.66
CA THR A 83 0.24 5.14 -10.50
C THR A 83 0.17 4.41 -9.17
N VAL A 84 -0.97 4.51 -8.51
CA VAL A 84 -1.33 3.66 -7.37
C VAL A 84 -2.01 2.43 -7.94
N PRO A 85 -1.57 1.21 -7.58
CA PRO A 85 -2.20 0.00 -8.07
C PRO A 85 -3.64 -0.06 -7.54
N ASP A 86 -4.59 -0.21 -8.45
CA ASP A 86 -5.97 -0.49 -8.09
C ASP A 86 -6.05 -1.88 -7.45
N ARG A 87 -6.90 -2.02 -6.45
CA ARG A 87 -7.13 -3.33 -5.85
C ARG A 87 -7.89 -4.16 -6.87
N ALA A 88 -7.24 -5.21 -7.39
CA ALA A 88 -7.95 -6.26 -8.07
C ALA A 88 -9.02 -6.80 -7.10
N ALA A 89 -10.28 -6.52 -7.40
CA ALA A 89 -11.38 -7.11 -6.66
C ALA A 89 -11.16 -8.62 -6.67
N ILE A 90 -11.19 -9.22 -5.48
CA ILE A 90 -11.24 -10.68 -5.41
C ILE A 90 -12.56 -11.02 -6.07
N THR A 91 -12.51 -11.47 -7.33
CA THR A 91 -13.67 -12.11 -7.94
C THR A 91 -14.06 -13.22 -6.97
N GLY A 92 -15.35 -13.28 -6.62
CA GLY A 92 -15.86 -14.31 -5.71
C GLY A 92 -15.33 -15.69 -6.10
N PRO A 93 -15.27 -16.65 -5.15
CA PRO A 93 -14.58 -17.91 -5.32
C PRO A 93 -14.85 -18.47 -6.72
N ASP A 94 -13.79 -18.72 -7.49
CA ASP A 94 -13.90 -19.30 -8.82
C ASP A 94 -14.78 -20.54 -8.69
N SER A 95 -15.98 -20.49 -9.27
CA SER A 95 -16.99 -21.56 -9.21
C SER A 95 -16.48 -22.90 -9.75
N THR A 96 -15.27 -22.91 -10.32
CA THR A 96 -14.54 -24.04 -10.88
C THR A 96 -13.94 -24.99 -9.84
N SER A 97 -13.88 -24.65 -8.55
CA SER A 97 -13.25 -25.53 -7.53
C SER A 97 -14.02 -25.69 -6.22
N SER A 98 -15.35 -25.53 -6.21
CA SER A 98 -16.15 -26.03 -5.08
C SER A 98 -16.54 -27.48 -5.36
N MET A 99 -15.86 -28.42 -4.70
CA MET A 99 -16.42 -29.77 -4.51
C MET A 99 -17.85 -29.62 -4.00
N THR A 100 -18.77 -30.37 -4.59
CA THR A 100 -20.15 -30.45 -4.14
C THR A 100 -20.21 -30.94 -2.69
N VAL A 101 -21.35 -30.73 -2.03
CA VAL A 101 -21.52 -31.17 -0.62
C VAL A 101 -21.25 -32.66 -0.45
N GLU A 102 -21.61 -33.48 -1.44
CA GLU A 102 -21.40 -34.93 -1.39
C GLU A 102 -19.93 -35.33 -1.55
N GLU A 103 -19.23 -34.73 -2.51
CA GLU A 103 -17.78 -34.97 -2.67
C GLU A 103 -16.99 -34.55 -1.42
N ARG A 104 -17.42 -33.49 -0.70
CA ARG A 104 -16.83 -33.10 0.58
C ARG A 104 -17.06 -34.12 1.69
N LYS A 105 -18.24 -34.73 1.75
CA LYS A 105 -18.53 -35.79 2.73
C LYS A 105 -17.69 -37.03 2.47
N GLU A 106 -17.58 -37.45 1.22
CA GLU A 106 -16.76 -38.61 0.84
C GLU A 106 -15.27 -38.38 1.13
N ALA A 107 -14.75 -37.19 0.84
CA ALA A 107 -13.38 -36.81 1.20
C ALA A 107 -13.16 -36.83 2.73
N LEU A 108 -14.14 -36.35 3.50
CA LEU A 108 -14.08 -36.37 4.97
C LEU A 108 -14.10 -37.81 5.53
N ASP A 109 -14.97 -38.68 5.00
CA ASP A 109 -15.06 -40.07 5.42
C ASP A 109 -13.83 -40.89 5.01
N LYS A 110 -13.19 -40.54 3.90
CA LYS A 110 -11.87 -41.08 3.54
C LYS A 110 -10.80 -40.64 4.55
N LEU A 111 -10.74 -39.35 4.87
CA LEU A 111 -9.78 -38.81 5.85
C LEU A 111 -9.96 -39.42 7.24
N ARG A 112 -11.20 -39.61 7.71
CA ARG A 112 -11.50 -40.26 9.00
C ARG A 112 -10.97 -41.69 9.06
N ARG A 113 -11.18 -42.45 7.97
CA ARG A 113 -10.65 -43.82 7.84
C ARG A 113 -9.12 -43.87 7.84
N GLU A 114 -8.47 -42.92 7.17
CA GLU A 114 -6.99 -42.85 7.09
C GLU A 114 -6.34 -42.38 8.41
N THR A 115 -7.02 -41.53 9.18
CA THR A 115 -6.50 -40.96 10.43
C THR A 115 -6.94 -41.72 11.70
N GLY A 116 -7.84 -42.71 11.56
CA GLY A 116 -8.28 -43.57 12.67
C GLY A 116 -9.22 -42.88 13.67
N LEU A 117 -9.97 -41.87 13.21
CA LEU A 117 -11.01 -41.15 13.97
C LEU A 117 -12.40 -41.75 13.73
#